data_AF-A0AAQ4E032-F1
#
_entry.id   AF-A0AAQ4E032-F1
#
_cell.length_a   1.000
_cell.length_b   1.000
_cell.length_c   1.000
_cell.angle_alpha   90.00
_cell.angle_beta   90.00
_cell.angle_gamma   90.00
#
_symmetry.space_group_name_H-M   'P 1'
#
loop_
_entity.id
_entity.type
_entity.pdbx_description
1 polymer ?
#
loop_
_entity_poly.entity_id
_entity_poly.type
_entity_poly.pdbx_seq_one_letter_code
_entity_poly.pdbx_strand_id
1 'polypeptide(L)'
;MAVKVLLERVIHGMGTNSMVHVICLLSERTFKTSISKQEFELLGPKSATRAKCTGVTTLAKWPVTGNATSVVVRPPATEERSNELFLACSETKVDGQKHLRFIRPGELEGLRMIVRYLNITHLRAAIAPLPFTPNKKFPKDGTLTGLLVHGKADVSFFHTVITEPRAFAADFVFPIRYEKFAYMFPSPRVYTSGFAALRIFSLPVWTLLGASLLFLTALLRALTYVHKCKSDPGFVVLALFLGQDTDRSLTRQRKASVRSFLATLHFLCFMVSYSFTGGYISYLNLRGHEPVPDTTDKLFEMLKSGRIEPCLGRNTFINVTLANPSSRMVKRLHDTVADWSPFFTTSMHECARRTVQRRAVMFSSFQNLERFVYSHKGHVQISSEYIQDYTPMGYVLPKASPYKEVLHSMYHYPCRETPGAPRPLFIAFYSTDGTGHLSQHNRRVLRTRLHS
;
A
#
# COMPACT_ATOMS: atom_id res chain seq x y z
N MET A 1 -21.75 -18.53 -29.07
CA MET A 1 -22.00 -18.64 -30.53
C MET A 1 -23.29 -17.94 -30.99
N ALA A 2 -24.33 -17.82 -30.16
CA ALA A 2 -25.61 -17.17 -30.52
C ALA A 2 -25.57 -15.62 -30.62
N VAL A 3 -24.58 -14.94 -30.03
CA VAL A 3 -24.49 -13.46 -30.03
C VAL A 3 -23.91 -12.89 -31.34
N LYS A 4 -23.15 -13.69 -32.09
CA LYS A 4 -22.52 -13.24 -33.35
C LYS A 4 -23.53 -13.12 -34.50
N VAL A 5 -24.56 -13.96 -34.49
CA VAL A 5 -25.61 -13.99 -35.53
C VAL A 5 -26.61 -12.83 -35.39
N LEU A 6 -26.74 -12.24 -34.19
CA LEU A 6 -27.63 -11.09 -33.98
C LEU A 6 -27.01 -9.77 -34.47
N LEU A 7 -25.68 -9.62 -34.43
CA LEU A 7 -25.00 -8.41 -34.90
C LEU A 7 -24.92 -8.32 -36.43
N GLU A 8 -24.72 -9.44 -37.13
CA GLU A 8 -24.61 -9.46 -38.60
C GLU A 8 -25.95 -9.18 -39.30
N ARG A 9 -27.10 -9.46 -38.66
CA ARG A 9 -28.41 -9.16 -39.24
C ARG A 9 -28.87 -7.70 -39.05
N VAL A 10 -28.33 -7.00 -38.05
CA VAL A 10 -28.63 -5.56 -37.85
C VAL A 10 -27.86 -4.68 -38.86
N ILE A 11 -26.68 -5.14 -39.31
CA ILE A 11 -25.83 -4.38 -40.25
C ILE A 11 -26.33 -4.49 -41.70
N HIS A 12 -27.07 -5.54 -42.09
CA HIS A 12 -27.57 -5.70 -43.45
C HIS A 12 -28.98 -5.10 -43.72
N GLY A 13 -29.64 -4.49 -42.74
CA GLY A 13 -31.02 -3.99 -42.87
C GLY A 13 -31.20 -2.49 -43.11
N MET A 14 -30.15 -1.67 -43.05
CA MET A 14 -30.29 -0.22 -43.13
C MET A 14 -30.03 0.30 -44.56
N GLY A 15 -31.09 0.24 -45.38
CA GLY A 15 -31.18 0.93 -46.66
C GLY A 15 -31.34 2.44 -46.46
N THR A 16 -30.40 3.18 -47.06
CA THR A 16 -30.46 4.55 -47.59
C THR A 16 -31.62 5.45 -47.16
N ASN A 17 -31.26 6.48 -46.39
CA ASN A 17 -31.77 7.87 -46.36
C ASN A 17 -32.15 8.32 -44.94
N SER A 18 -31.17 8.86 -44.22
CA SER A 18 -31.29 10.10 -43.43
C SER A 18 -29.93 10.41 -42.79
N MET A 19 -29.50 11.65 -42.92
CA MET A 19 -28.19 12.19 -42.53
C MET A 19 -27.76 11.75 -41.13
N VAL A 20 -26.68 10.98 -41.07
CA VAL A 20 -25.87 10.80 -39.86
C VAL A 20 -24.70 11.78 -39.98
N HIS A 21 -24.63 12.73 -39.06
CA HIS A 21 -23.40 13.48 -38.79
C HIS A 21 -22.32 12.47 -38.38
N VAL A 22 -21.44 12.14 -39.33
CA VAL A 22 -20.21 11.39 -39.05
C VAL A 22 -19.21 12.39 -38.48
N ILE A 23 -19.02 12.37 -37.16
CA ILE A 23 -17.85 12.97 -36.53
C ILE A 23 -16.68 12.03 -36.80
N CYS A 24 -15.90 12.34 -37.83
CA CYS A 24 -14.56 11.81 -38.03
C CYS A 24 -13.63 12.42 -36.97
N LEU A 25 -13.10 11.61 -36.06
CA LEU A 25 -11.87 11.96 -35.34
C LEU A 25 -10.67 11.34 -36.07
N LEU A 26 -10.15 12.13 -37.01
CA LEU A 26 -8.74 12.10 -37.39
C LEU A 26 -7.94 12.51 -36.16
N SER A 27 -7.09 11.63 -35.64
CA SER A 27 -6.07 11.99 -34.65
C SER A 27 -4.73 12.02 -35.34
N GLU A 28 -4.35 13.20 -35.82
CA GLU A 28 -2.95 13.55 -36.03
C GLU A 28 -2.77 15.08 -35.91
N ARG A 29 -1.63 15.44 -35.31
CA ARG A 29 -1.05 16.79 -35.13
C ARG A 29 -1.46 17.57 -33.88
N THR A 30 -0.67 17.43 -32.81
CA THR A 30 0.54 18.23 -32.46
C THR A 30 0.20 19.54 -31.77
N PHE A 31 0.53 19.64 -30.48
CA PHE A 31 1.17 20.84 -29.95
C PHE A 31 2.28 20.45 -28.99
N LYS A 32 3.51 20.67 -29.46
CA LYS A 32 4.72 20.84 -28.65
C LYS A 32 4.60 22.17 -27.92
N THR A 33 4.87 22.18 -26.63
CA THR A 33 5.56 23.31 -26.01
C THR A 33 6.71 22.76 -25.17
N SER A 34 7.86 22.80 -25.81
CA SER A 34 9.18 22.86 -25.20
C SER A 34 9.29 24.08 -24.30
N ILE A 35 9.70 23.87 -23.05
CA ILE A 35 10.52 24.86 -22.32
C ILE A 35 11.89 24.23 -22.16
N SER A 36 12.88 25.03 -22.53
CA SER A 36 14.24 24.70 -22.88
C SER A 36 15.07 24.21 -21.70
N LYS A 37 15.84 23.16 -21.98
CA LYS A 37 17.17 22.97 -21.41
C LYS A 37 18.12 23.88 -22.19
N GLN A 38 18.69 24.88 -21.53
CA GLN A 38 19.95 25.50 -21.91
C GLN A 38 20.63 25.96 -20.64
N GLU A 39 21.94 25.72 -20.58
CA GLU A 39 22.90 26.07 -19.51
C GLU A 39 22.92 25.15 -18.28
N PHE A 40 23.73 24.08 -18.37
CA PHE A 40 24.88 23.84 -17.48
C PHE A 40 25.63 22.58 -17.96
N GLU A 41 26.21 22.65 -19.16
CA GLU A 41 27.38 21.85 -19.52
C GLU A 41 28.61 22.73 -19.28
N LEU A 42 29.16 22.66 -18.07
CA LEU A 42 30.53 23.07 -17.75
C LEU A 42 30.83 22.45 -16.39
N LEU A 43 31.36 21.22 -16.42
CA LEU A 43 32.32 20.61 -15.50
C LEU A 43 32.31 19.10 -15.76
N GLY A 44 33.34 18.64 -16.48
CA GLY A 44 33.54 17.24 -16.83
C GLY A 44 33.74 16.32 -15.61
N PRO A 45 33.74 14.99 -15.82
CA PRO A 45 33.80 14.02 -14.74
C PRO A 45 35.24 13.92 -14.22
N LYS A 46 35.54 14.57 -13.09
CA LYS A 46 36.74 14.25 -12.31
C LYS A 46 36.43 13.14 -11.30
N SER A 47 36.97 11.96 -11.61
CA SER A 47 37.35 10.88 -10.68
C SER A 47 36.34 10.45 -9.62
N ALA A 48 35.48 9.49 -9.97
CA ALA A 48 34.92 8.58 -8.98
C ALA A 48 35.95 7.46 -8.69
N THR A 49 36.70 7.61 -7.60
CA THR A 49 37.59 6.58 -7.07
C THR A 49 36.77 5.36 -6.64
N ARG A 50 37.08 4.20 -7.22
CA ARG A 50 36.55 2.89 -6.83
C ARG A 50 37.04 2.54 -5.41
N ALA A 51 36.15 2.56 -4.44
CA ALA A 51 36.40 1.89 -3.16
C ALA A 51 36.29 0.36 -3.36
N LYS A 52 37.44 -0.32 -3.43
CA LYS A 52 37.51 -1.78 -3.23
C LYS A 52 37.39 -2.04 -1.73
N CYS A 53 36.38 -2.80 -1.31
CA CYS A 53 36.38 -3.42 0.02
C CYS A 53 37.43 -4.54 0.05
N THR A 54 38.68 -4.19 0.29
CA THR A 54 39.77 -5.13 0.56
C THR A 54 40.31 -4.87 1.95
N GLY A 55 40.14 -5.84 2.85
CA GLY A 55 40.69 -5.79 4.21
C GLY A 55 39.65 -6.07 5.30
N VAL A 56 39.13 -7.31 5.37
CA VAL A 56 38.51 -7.81 6.60
C VAL A 56 39.52 -8.74 7.26
N THR A 57 40.23 -8.24 8.27
CA THR A 57 41.08 -9.07 9.13
C THR A 57 40.21 -9.66 10.23
N THR A 58 39.82 -10.93 10.08
CA THR A 58 39.21 -11.72 11.16
C THR A 58 40.26 -12.01 12.23
N LEU A 59 40.09 -11.44 13.42
CA LEU A 59 40.85 -11.81 14.62
C LEU A 59 39.93 -12.50 15.63
N ALA A 60 40.37 -13.70 16.03
CA ALA A 60 39.95 -14.55 17.15
C ALA A 60 38.44 -14.79 17.38
N LYS A 61 38.02 -16.04 17.11
CA LYS A 61 36.77 -16.62 17.64
C LYS A 61 36.88 -16.82 19.16
N TRP A 62 35.96 -16.23 19.91
CA TRP A 62 35.63 -16.68 21.26
C TRP A 62 34.43 -17.63 21.21
N PRO A 63 34.34 -18.63 22.11
CA PRO A 63 33.27 -19.61 22.08
C PRO A 63 32.00 -18.97 22.67
N VAL A 64 31.15 -18.45 21.79
CA VAL A 64 29.75 -18.18 22.11
C VAL A 64 28.93 -19.08 21.21
N THR A 65 28.06 -19.88 21.81
CA THR A 65 27.02 -20.67 21.14
C THR A 65 26.00 -19.70 20.53
N GLY A 66 26.33 -19.11 19.39
CA GLY A 66 25.44 -18.21 18.64
C GLY A 66 26.16 -17.44 17.53
N ASN A 67 25.64 -17.51 16.31
CA ASN A 67 26.18 -16.87 15.10
C ASN A 67 26.03 -15.33 15.12
N ALA A 68 26.85 -14.63 15.91
CA ALA A 68 26.97 -13.17 15.85
C ALA A 68 28.34 -12.77 15.25
N THR A 69 28.34 -11.98 14.19
CA THR A 69 29.54 -11.36 13.61
C THR A 69 29.74 -9.97 14.21
N SER A 70 30.89 -9.73 14.84
CA SER A 70 31.29 -8.40 15.30
C SER A 70 32.00 -7.62 14.18
N VAL A 71 31.72 -6.33 14.06
CA VAL A 71 32.46 -5.41 13.17
C VAL A 71 33.17 -4.40 14.04
N VAL A 72 34.50 -4.40 14.01
CA VAL A 72 35.32 -3.42 14.72
C VAL A 72 35.60 -2.26 13.77
N VAL A 73 35.10 -1.07 14.10
CA VAL A 73 35.45 0.16 13.36
C VAL A 73 36.54 0.86 14.18
N ARG A 74 37.77 0.89 13.66
CA ARG A 74 38.84 1.71 14.24
C ARG A 74 38.87 3.07 13.52
N PRO A 75 38.75 4.20 14.24
CA PRO A 75 39.11 5.49 13.64
C PRO A 75 40.64 5.53 13.36
N PRO A 76 41.09 6.20 12.29
CA PRO A 76 42.52 6.32 12.00
C PRO A 76 43.23 7.12 13.10
N ALA A 77 44.46 6.71 13.43
CA ALA A 77 45.28 7.25 14.52
C ALA A 77 46.08 8.52 14.14
N THR A 78 45.70 9.22 13.07
CA THR A 78 46.43 10.40 12.61
C THR A 78 45.49 11.57 12.34
N GLU A 79 45.92 12.71 12.87
CA GLU A 79 45.26 14.00 12.90
C GLU A 79 45.32 14.65 11.51
N GLU A 80 44.65 14.08 10.52
CA GLU A 80 44.33 14.81 9.30
C GLU A 80 43.11 14.24 8.58
N ARG A 81 42.11 15.11 8.46
CA ARG A 81 40.86 15.03 7.67
C ARG A 81 40.70 13.77 6.81
N SER A 82 40.17 12.69 7.38
CA SER A 82 39.49 11.64 6.62
C SER A 82 38.19 11.24 7.34
N ASN A 83 37.10 11.91 6.97
CA ASN A 83 35.73 11.61 7.40
C ASN A 83 35.18 10.34 6.69
N GLU A 84 35.97 9.28 6.57
CA GLU A 84 35.53 8.02 5.97
C GLU A 84 35.21 7.00 7.06
N LEU A 85 34.02 7.13 7.65
CA LEU A 85 33.42 6.03 8.40
C LEU A 85 32.79 5.06 7.40
N PHE A 86 33.39 3.87 7.26
CA PHE A 86 32.91 2.80 6.39
C PHE A 86 31.42 2.50 6.62
N LEU A 87 30.66 2.38 5.53
CA LEU A 87 29.29 1.85 5.54
C LEU A 87 29.29 0.51 6.28
N ALA A 88 28.75 0.48 7.51
CA ALA A 88 28.58 -0.75 8.25
C ALA A 88 27.50 -1.59 7.55
N CYS A 89 27.95 -2.46 6.64
CA CYS A 89 27.13 -3.50 6.07
C CYS A 89 27.18 -4.68 7.04
N SER A 90 26.06 -4.98 7.70
CA SER A 90 25.94 -6.25 8.41
C SER A 90 25.40 -7.30 7.47
N GLU A 91 26.13 -8.41 7.41
CA GLU A 91 25.72 -9.61 6.71
C GLU A 91 25.00 -10.54 7.69
N THR A 92 23.68 -10.62 7.59
CA THR A 92 22.89 -11.58 8.37
C THR A 92 22.50 -12.75 7.48
N LYS A 93 22.74 -13.99 7.93
CA LYS A 93 22.21 -15.18 7.26
C LYS A 93 20.84 -15.50 7.84
N VAL A 94 19.80 -15.34 7.04
CA VAL A 94 18.44 -15.83 7.34
C VAL A 94 18.13 -16.88 6.27
N ASP A 95 17.77 -18.09 6.69
CA ASP A 95 17.46 -19.22 5.79
C ASP A 95 18.56 -19.50 4.73
N GLY A 96 19.83 -19.36 5.11
CA GLY A 96 20.97 -19.58 4.22
C GLY A 96 21.27 -18.45 3.23
N GLN A 97 20.42 -17.42 3.14
CA GLN A 97 20.66 -16.24 2.31
C GLN A 97 21.36 -15.13 3.11
N LYS A 98 22.40 -14.54 2.51
CA LYS A 98 23.11 -13.37 3.03
C LYS A 98 22.28 -12.12 2.76
N HIS A 99 21.85 -11.43 3.81
CA HIS A 99 21.19 -10.15 3.73
C HIS A 99 22.15 -9.06 4.20
N LEU A 100 22.44 -8.10 3.33
CA LEU A 100 23.21 -6.91 3.67
C LEU A 100 22.23 -5.81 4.02
N ARG A 101 22.27 -5.32 5.26
CA ARG A 101 21.52 -4.12 5.65
C ARG A 101 22.42 -2.90 5.60
N PHE A 102 21.93 -1.86 4.94
CA PHE A 102 22.52 -0.52 4.99
C PHE A 102 21.88 0.25 6.15
N ILE A 103 22.72 0.81 7.04
CA ILE A 103 22.26 1.80 8.03
C ILE A 103 21.72 3.00 7.25
N ARG A 104 20.54 3.51 7.64
CA ARG A 104 19.97 4.68 6.96
C ARG A 104 20.91 5.88 7.12
N PRO A 105 21.11 6.71 6.09
CA PRO A 105 21.97 7.90 6.21
C PRO A 105 21.61 8.78 7.44
N GLY A 106 20.32 8.97 7.71
CA GLY A 106 19.87 9.73 8.89
C GLY A 106 20.15 9.04 10.24
N GLU A 107 20.10 7.70 10.31
CA GLU A 107 20.48 6.98 11.53
C GLU A 107 21.99 7.02 11.76
N LEU A 108 22.77 6.93 10.68
CA LEU A 108 24.22 7.05 10.72
C LEU A 108 24.65 8.45 11.16
N GLU A 109 23.95 9.49 10.70
CA GLU A 109 24.26 10.86 11.10
C GLU A 109 23.87 11.12 12.57
N GLY A 110 22.71 10.63 13.02
CA GLY A 110 22.34 10.64 14.44
C GLY A 110 23.38 9.97 15.32
N LEU A 111 23.87 8.80 14.88
CA LEU A 111 24.95 8.09 15.55
C LEU A 111 26.25 8.91 15.59
N ARG A 112 26.64 9.53 14.47
CA ARG A 112 27.85 10.37 14.41
C ARG A 112 27.79 11.55 15.37
N MET A 113 26.64 12.21 15.46
CA MET A 113 26.44 13.29 16.42
C MET A 113 26.63 12.80 17.85
N ILE A 114 26.10 11.64 18.19
CA ILE A 114 26.18 11.09 19.54
C ILE A 114 27.60 10.63 19.88
N VAL A 115 28.30 10.00 18.94
CA VAL A 115 29.72 9.61 19.11
C VAL A 115 30.60 10.84 19.35
N ARG A 116 30.36 11.93 18.60
CA ARG A 116 31.06 13.20 18.80
C ARG A 116 30.74 13.84 20.14
N TYR A 117 29.45 13.92 20.49
CA TYR A 117 28.99 14.54 21.73
C TYR A 117 29.49 13.80 22.98
N LEU A 118 29.53 12.48 22.94
CA LEU A 118 30.03 11.65 24.05
C LEU A 118 31.56 11.49 24.04
N ASN A 119 32.26 12.03 23.04
CA ASN A 119 33.70 11.84 22.83
C ASN A 119 34.13 10.36 22.87
N ILE A 120 33.38 9.49 22.19
CA ILE A 120 33.64 8.04 22.20
C ILE A 120 34.78 7.72 21.24
N THR A 121 35.90 7.25 21.80
CA THR A 121 37.12 6.88 21.04
C THR A 121 37.02 5.49 20.39
N HIS A 122 36.21 4.60 20.95
CA HIS A 122 36.05 3.23 20.47
C HIS A 122 34.58 2.85 20.36
N LEU A 123 34.13 2.66 19.12
CA LEU A 123 32.79 2.20 18.80
C LEU A 123 32.82 0.72 18.40
N ARG A 124 32.12 -0.12 19.15
CA ARG A 124 31.87 -1.51 18.74
C ARG A 124 30.39 -1.65 18.38
N ALA A 125 30.14 -1.83 17.08
CA ALA A 125 28.82 -2.03 16.54
C ALA A 125 28.53 -3.53 16.44
N ALA A 126 27.51 -3.99 17.16
CA ALA A 126 26.92 -5.31 16.96
C ALA A 126 25.59 -5.13 16.22
N ILE A 127 25.50 -5.66 15.01
CA ILE A 127 24.24 -5.73 14.28
C ILE A 127 23.74 -7.16 14.42
N ALA A 128 22.79 -7.37 15.32
CA ALA A 128 22.23 -8.70 15.53
C ALA A 128 20.88 -8.82 14.80
N PRO A 129 20.65 -9.89 14.03
CA PRO A 129 19.32 -10.25 13.55
C PRO A 129 18.54 -10.78 14.77
N LEU A 130 17.80 -9.91 15.43
CA LEU A 130 17.18 -10.24 16.70
C LEU A 130 15.73 -10.70 16.43
N PRO A 131 15.36 -11.96 16.67
CA PRO A 131 13.96 -12.35 16.66
C PRO A 131 13.23 -11.60 17.78
N PHE A 132 12.52 -10.53 17.44
CA PHE A 132 11.70 -9.85 18.43
C PHE A 132 10.54 -10.79 18.82
N THR A 133 10.34 -11.11 20.09
CA THR A 133 9.21 -11.94 20.53
C THR A 133 8.27 -11.07 21.38
N PRO A 134 7.10 -10.66 20.87
CA PRO A 134 6.24 -9.68 21.53
C PRO A 134 5.72 -10.08 22.92
N ASN A 135 5.66 -11.38 23.22
CA ASN A 135 4.86 -11.91 24.33
C ASN A 135 5.64 -12.66 25.42
N LYS A 136 6.94 -12.42 25.59
CA LYS A 136 7.65 -12.96 26.76
C LYS A 136 7.95 -11.84 27.74
N LYS A 137 7.47 -12.01 28.99
CA LYS A 137 7.67 -11.11 30.14
C LYS A 137 9.14 -10.74 30.38
N PHE A 138 10.07 -11.56 29.87
CA PHE A 138 11.50 -11.27 29.88
C PHE A 138 12.06 -11.34 28.47
N PRO A 139 12.92 -10.39 28.07
CA PRO A 139 13.61 -10.46 26.80
C PRO A 139 14.52 -11.69 26.81
N LYS A 140 14.29 -12.63 25.89
CA LYS A 140 15.24 -13.73 25.67
C LYS A 140 16.59 -13.16 25.20
N ASP A 141 17.67 -13.90 25.48
CA ASP A 141 18.93 -13.80 24.76
C ASP A 141 18.64 -13.78 23.26
N GLY A 142 19.02 -12.70 22.57
CA GLY A 142 18.72 -12.50 21.15
C GLY A 142 17.55 -11.58 20.82
N THR A 143 17.02 -10.81 21.77
CA THR A 143 16.22 -9.60 21.46
C THR A 143 17.05 -8.33 21.68
N LEU A 144 16.68 -7.20 21.07
CA LEU A 144 17.40 -5.92 21.28
C LEU A 144 17.38 -5.49 22.74
N THR A 145 16.21 -5.55 23.38
CA THR A 145 16.09 -5.33 24.82
C THR A 145 16.88 -6.37 25.61
N GLY A 146 16.95 -7.63 25.15
CA GLY A 146 17.74 -8.68 25.81
C GLY A 146 19.24 -8.42 25.79
N LEU A 147 19.79 -7.94 24.67
CA LEU A 147 21.20 -7.56 24.61
C LEU A 147 21.53 -6.45 25.61
N LEU A 148 20.63 -5.48 25.79
CA LEU A 148 20.82 -4.39 26.76
C LEU A 148 20.66 -4.89 28.20
N VAL A 149 19.64 -5.72 28.47
CA VAL A 149 19.36 -6.28 29.81
C VAL A 149 20.49 -7.20 30.28
N HIS A 150 21.11 -7.96 29.37
CA HIS A 150 22.22 -8.85 29.70
C HIS A 150 23.60 -8.18 29.63
N GLY A 151 23.67 -6.85 29.47
CA GLY A 151 24.94 -6.11 29.41
C GLY A 151 25.81 -6.46 28.20
N LYS A 152 25.20 -7.00 27.13
CA LYS A 152 25.88 -7.31 25.85
C LYS A 152 25.92 -6.11 24.91
N ALA A 153 25.19 -5.04 25.23
CA ALA A 153 25.21 -3.76 24.55
C ALA A 153 24.97 -2.63 25.56
N ASP A 154 25.55 -1.45 25.30
CA ASP A 154 25.41 -0.27 26.18
C ASP A 154 24.30 0.68 25.70
N VAL A 155 24.01 0.68 24.39
CA VAL A 155 22.96 1.52 23.79
C VAL A 155 22.37 0.83 22.56
N SER A 156 21.07 1.02 22.34
CA SER A 156 20.42 0.76 21.06
C SER A 156 20.03 2.07 20.39
N PHE A 157 20.66 2.35 19.24
CA PHE A 157 20.32 3.49 18.37
C PHE A 157 19.19 3.19 17.38
N PHE A 158 18.36 2.18 17.68
CA PHE A 158 17.14 1.94 16.94
C PHE A 158 15.96 2.62 17.61
N HIS A 159 15.16 3.34 16.81
CA HIS A 159 13.94 4.00 17.28
C HIS A 159 12.95 2.94 17.73
N THR A 160 12.86 2.74 19.04
CA THR A 160 12.08 1.67 19.64
C THR A 160 10.88 2.29 20.33
N VAL A 161 9.69 1.74 20.08
CA VAL A 161 8.47 2.19 20.76
C VAL A 161 8.64 2.04 22.27
N ILE A 162 8.37 3.11 23.00
CA ILE A 162 8.36 3.13 24.45
C ILE A 162 7.05 2.50 24.91
N THR A 163 7.14 1.35 25.56
CA THR A 163 6.00 0.67 26.19
C THR A 163 6.33 0.41 27.65
N GLU A 164 5.32 0.35 28.51
CA GLU A 164 5.52 0.08 29.94
C GLU A 164 6.35 -1.20 30.21
N PRO A 165 6.09 -2.36 29.56
CA PRO A 165 6.92 -3.55 29.77
C PRO A 165 8.39 -3.36 29.37
N ARG A 166 8.65 -2.58 28.31
CA ARG A 166 10.03 -2.30 27.89
C ARG A 166 10.70 -1.31 28.83
N ALA A 167 9.96 -0.30 29.31
CA ALA A 167 10.45 0.70 30.25
C ALA A 167 10.75 0.09 31.63
N PHE A 168 10.12 -1.03 31.98
CA PHE A 168 10.49 -1.82 33.14
C PHE A 168 11.81 -2.58 32.94
N ALA A 169 12.03 -3.16 31.76
CA ALA A 169 13.23 -3.95 31.47
C ALA A 169 14.48 -3.09 31.16
N ALA A 170 14.29 -1.92 30.56
CA ALA A 170 15.35 -1.06 30.06
C ALA A 170 14.99 0.41 30.27
N ASP A 171 15.99 1.29 30.30
CA ASP A 171 15.74 2.72 30.31
C ASP A 171 15.60 3.26 28.89
N PHE A 172 14.83 4.34 28.75
CA PHE A 172 14.67 5.04 27.48
C PHE A 172 15.23 6.45 27.58
N VAL A 173 15.77 6.92 26.46
CA VAL A 173 15.96 8.36 26.25
C VAL A 173 14.57 9.02 26.09
N PHE A 174 14.45 10.33 26.38
CA PHE A 174 13.25 11.10 26.09
C PHE A 174 12.71 10.78 24.68
N PRO A 175 11.39 10.74 24.45
CA PRO A 175 10.82 10.46 23.13
C PRO A 175 11.44 11.35 22.05
N ILE A 176 12.26 10.77 21.19
CA ILE A 176 12.97 11.49 20.13
C ILE A 176 12.05 11.76 18.93
N ARG A 177 10.95 11.00 18.84
CA ARG A 177 9.89 11.19 17.84
C ARG A 177 8.60 10.52 18.28
N TYR A 178 7.50 10.99 17.71
CA TYR A 178 6.20 10.35 17.79
C TYR A 178 5.87 9.76 16.41
N GLU A 179 5.58 8.46 16.39
CA GLU A 179 5.21 7.77 15.16
C GLU A 179 3.69 7.60 15.10
N LYS A 180 3.17 7.66 13.88
CA LYS A 180 1.76 7.39 13.59
C LYS A 180 1.59 5.94 13.16
N PHE A 181 0.58 5.28 13.71
CA PHE A 181 0.13 3.96 13.30
C PHE A 181 -0.95 4.13 12.22
N ALA A 182 -0.68 3.63 11.02
CA ALA A 182 -1.57 3.73 9.86
C ALA A 182 -1.71 2.38 9.15
N TYR A 183 -2.47 2.40 8.06
CA TYR A 183 -2.62 1.25 7.19
C TYR A 183 -2.49 1.64 5.72
N MET A 184 -2.05 0.67 4.92
CA MET A 184 -1.89 0.75 3.47
C MET A 184 -2.79 -0.28 2.81
N PHE A 185 -3.49 0.13 1.75
CA PHE A 185 -4.44 -0.69 1.00
C PHE A 185 -4.10 -0.66 -0.50
N PRO A 186 -4.55 -1.64 -1.30
CA PRO A 186 -4.37 -1.62 -2.75
C PRO A 186 -5.05 -0.40 -3.36
N SER A 187 -4.40 0.24 -4.35
CA SER A 187 -5.04 1.28 -5.13
C SER A 187 -6.34 0.78 -5.76
N PRO A 188 -7.39 1.61 -5.80
CA PRO A 188 -8.67 1.24 -6.38
C PRO A 188 -8.49 0.78 -7.83
N ARG A 189 -8.96 -0.43 -8.14
CA ARG A 189 -8.96 -0.95 -9.51
C ARG A 189 -10.23 -0.50 -10.22
N VAL A 190 -10.11 -0.18 -11.50
CA VAL A 190 -11.26 0.05 -12.36
C VAL A 190 -12.02 -1.26 -12.54
N TYR A 191 -13.35 -1.25 -12.43
CA TYR A 191 -14.14 -2.42 -12.78
C TYR A 191 -13.98 -2.73 -14.28
N THR A 192 -13.39 -3.88 -14.60
CA THR A 192 -13.21 -4.34 -15.99
C THR A 192 -14.28 -5.33 -16.45
N SER A 193 -15.40 -5.44 -15.73
CA SER A 193 -16.43 -6.44 -16.05
C SER A 193 -17.22 -6.07 -17.30
N GLY A 194 -17.37 -7.01 -18.24
CA GLY A 194 -18.25 -6.89 -19.40
C GLY A 194 -19.73 -6.69 -19.03
N PHE A 195 -20.12 -6.96 -17.78
CA PHE A 195 -21.46 -6.70 -17.24
C PHE A 195 -21.63 -5.29 -16.67
N ALA A 196 -20.69 -4.38 -16.93
CA ALA A 196 -20.77 -2.98 -16.53
C ALA A 196 -22.10 -2.31 -16.95
N ALA A 197 -22.60 -2.62 -18.14
CA ALA A 197 -23.87 -2.07 -18.65
C ALA A 197 -25.09 -2.43 -17.77
N LEU A 198 -25.06 -3.58 -17.08
CA LEU A 198 -26.13 -3.98 -16.17
C LEU A 198 -26.10 -3.25 -14.83
N ARG A 199 -25.00 -2.56 -14.49
CA ARG A 199 -24.88 -1.83 -13.22
C ARG A 199 -25.51 -0.43 -13.23
N ILE A 200 -25.92 0.06 -14.40
CA ILE A 200 -26.51 1.40 -14.55
C ILE A 200 -27.82 1.50 -13.76
N PHE A 201 -28.62 0.44 -13.81
CA PHE A 201 -29.81 0.30 -12.99
C PHE A 201 -29.57 -0.68 -11.85
N SER A 202 -30.16 -0.39 -10.70
CA SER A 202 -30.18 -1.32 -9.59
C SER A 202 -31.01 -2.55 -9.94
N LEU A 203 -30.73 -3.69 -9.29
CA LEU A 203 -31.49 -4.92 -9.53
C LEU A 203 -33.01 -4.72 -9.36
N PRO A 204 -33.51 -3.97 -8.35
CA PRO A 204 -34.94 -3.65 -8.25
C PRO A 204 -35.51 -2.94 -9.48
N VAL A 205 -34.76 -2.00 -10.07
CA VAL A 205 -35.19 -1.26 -11.27
C VAL A 205 -35.25 -2.20 -12.48
N TRP A 206 -34.29 -3.10 -12.64
CA TRP A 206 -34.35 -4.14 -13.67
C TRP A 206 -35.55 -5.07 -13.52
N THR A 207 -35.84 -5.49 -12.29
CA THR A 207 -37.00 -6.35 -12.03
C THR A 207 -38.32 -5.62 -12.28
N LEU A 208 -38.40 -4.33 -11.93
CA LEU A 208 -39.57 -3.50 -12.22
C LEU A 208 -39.75 -3.29 -13.73
N LEU A 209 -38.67 -3.01 -14.47
CA LEU A 209 -38.69 -2.91 -15.93
C LEU A 209 -39.19 -4.22 -16.57
N GLY A 210 -38.68 -5.36 -16.13
CA GLY A 210 -39.14 -6.68 -16.58
C GLY A 210 -40.62 -6.93 -16.27
N ALA A 211 -41.06 -6.62 -15.05
CA ALA A 211 -42.46 -6.76 -14.65
C ALA A 211 -43.39 -5.82 -15.44
N SER A 212 -42.97 -4.57 -15.67
CA SER A 212 -43.71 -3.60 -16.49
C SER A 212 -43.83 -4.08 -17.93
N LEU A 213 -42.78 -4.65 -18.52
CA LEU A 213 -42.82 -5.23 -19.86
C LEU A 213 -43.83 -6.37 -19.98
N LEU A 214 -43.85 -7.28 -19.01
CA LEU A 214 -44.81 -8.39 -18.98
C LEU A 214 -46.25 -7.87 -18.81
N PHE A 215 -46.46 -6.90 -17.92
CA PHE A 215 -47.76 -6.28 -17.71
C PHE A 215 -48.27 -5.56 -18.96
N LEU A 216 -47.42 -4.74 -19.61
CA LEU A 216 -47.75 -4.03 -20.85
C LEU A 216 -48.07 -4.99 -21.99
N THR A 217 -47.35 -6.11 -22.07
CA THR A 217 -47.62 -7.17 -23.05
C THR A 217 -48.99 -7.82 -22.80
N ALA A 218 -49.31 -8.13 -21.54
CA ALA A 218 -50.62 -8.69 -21.18
C ALA A 218 -51.76 -7.72 -21.47
N LEU A 219 -51.57 -6.43 -21.15
CA LEU A 219 -52.55 -5.38 -21.42
C LEU A 219 -52.78 -5.19 -22.93
N LEU A 220 -51.71 -5.15 -23.73
CA LEU A 220 -51.82 -5.07 -25.18
C LEU A 220 -52.48 -6.32 -25.78
N ARG A 221 -52.21 -7.50 -25.22
CA ARG A 221 -52.89 -8.75 -25.60
C ARG A 221 -54.39 -8.70 -25.32
N ALA A 222 -54.80 -8.17 -24.18
CA ALA A 222 -56.22 -7.98 -23.86
C ALA A 222 -56.88 -6.98 -24.84
N LEU A 223 -56.22 -5.86 -25.14
CA LEU A 223 -56.72 -4.85 -26.08
C LEU A 223 -56.85 -5.40 -27.52
N THR A 224 -55.83 -6.13 -27.99
CA THR A 224 -55.82 -6.75 -29.33
C THR A 224 -56.85 -7.87 -29.45
N TYR A 225 -57.10 -8.64 -28.38
CA TYR A 225 -58.16 -9.65 -28.33
C TYR A 225 -59.55 -9.00 -28.49
N VAL A 226 -59.85 -7.95 -27.72
CA VAL A 226 -61.13 -7.21 -27.82
C VAL A 226 -61.33 -6.58 -29.19
N HIS A 227 -60.25 -6.24 -29.89
CA HIS A 227 -60.30 -5.60 -31.21
C HIS A 227 -59.99 -6.53 -32.38
N LYS A 228 -59.93 -7.86 -32.16
CA LYS A 228 -59.69 -8.89 -33.18
C LYS A 228 -58.46 -8.60 -34.08
N CYS A 229 -57.39 -8.06 -33.49
CA CYS A 229 -56.14 -7.77 -34.19
C CYS A 229 -55.28 -9.03 -34.33
N LYS A 230 -54.64 -9.23 -35.50
CA LYS A 230 -53.80 -10.42 -35.78
C LYS A 230 -52.33 -10.29 -35.34
N SER A 231 -51.90 -9.14 -34.83
CA SER A 231 -50.50 -8.94 -34.43
C SER A 231 -50.16 -9.70 -33.15
N ASP A 232 -48.94 -10.22 -33.05
CA ASP A 232 -48.41 -10.69 -31.77
C ASP A 232 -48.08 -9.50 -30.84
N PRO A 233 -48.83 -9.31 -29.73
CA PRO A 233 -48.61 -8.19 -28.82
C PRO A 233 -47.24 -8.22 -28.13
N GLY A 234 -46.66 -9.41 -27.92
CA GLY A 234 -45.33 -9.54 -27.31
C GLY A 234 -44.24 -8.99 -28.21
N PHE A 235 -44.30 -9.33 -29.50
CA PHE A 235 -43.37 -8.81 -30.49
C PHE A 235 -43.49 -7.29 -30.65
N VAL A 236 -44.71 -6.75 -30.62
CA VAL A 236 -44.94 -5.29 -30.72
C VAL A 236 -44.31 -4.56 -29.53
N VAL A 237 -44.57 -5.00 -28.29
CA VAL A 237 -44.00 -4.34 -27.10
C VAL A 237 -42.47 -4.43 -27.12
N LEU A 238 -41.92 -5.58 -27.50
CA LEU A 238 -40.48 -5.76 -27.64
C LEU A 238 -39.89 -4.85 -28.74
N ALA A 239 -40.50 -4.79 -29.92
CA ALA A 239 -40.04 -3.96 -31.03
C ALA A 239 -40.02 -2.47 -30.64
N LEU A 240 -41.04 -1.98 -29.93
CA LEU A 240 -41.08 -0.61 -29.42
C LEU A 240 -39.97 -0.31 -28.42
N PHE A 241 -39.68 -1.25 -27.51
CA PHE A 241 -38.56 -1.11 -26.57
C PHE A 241 -37.20 -1.13 -27.26
N LEU A 242 -37.09 -1.82 -28.39
CA LEU A 242 -35.89 -1.83 -29.24
C LEU A 242 -35.82 -0.62 -30.18
N GLY A 243 -36.78 0.31 -30.11
CA GLY A 243 -36.86 1.45 -31.00
C GLY A 243 -37.07 1.06 -32.47
N GLN A 244 -37.61 -0.13 -32.73
CA GLN A 244 -37.92 -0.58 -34.08
C GLN A 244 -39.33 -0.15 -34.48
N ASP A 245 -39.46 0.19 -35.76
CA ASP A 245 -40.77 0.44 -36.36
C ASP A 245 -41.64 -0.80 -36.20
N THR A 246 -42.76 -0.61 -35.51
CA THR A 246 -43.78 -1.66 -35.38
C THR A 246 -44.54 -1.81 -36.69
N ASP A 247 -45.15 -2.97 -36.86
CA ASP A 247 -45.96 -3.29 -38.02
C ASP A 247 -46.98 -2.17 -38.30
N ARG A 248 -46.96 -1.66 -39.55
CA ARG A 248 -47.81 -0.53 -40.01
C ARG A 248 -49.31 -0.81 -39.78
N SER A 249 -49.68 -2.09 -39.70
CA SER A 249 -51.04 -2.53 -39.41
C SER A 249 -51.54 -2.06 -38.04
N LEU A 250 -50.67 -1.95 -37.04
CA LEU A 250 -51.01 -1.54 -35.67
C LEU A 250 -51.02 -0.02 -35.50
N THR A 251 -50.03 0.67 -36.08
CA THR A 251 -49.95 2.14 -36.04
C THR A 251 -51.05 2.83 -36.84
N ARG A 252 -51.61 2.16 -37.87
CA ARG A 252 -52.78 2.65 -38.63
C ARG A 252 -54.14 2.37 -37.98
N GLN A 253 -54.20 1.78 -36.79
CA GLN A 253 -55.46 1.62 -36.03
C GLN A 253 -56.20 2.96 -35.92
N ARG A 254 -57.50 2.99 -36.22
CA ARG A 254 -58.31 4.23 -36.18
C ARG A 254 -58.72 4.64 -34.76
N LYS A 255 -58.67 3.72 -33.78
CA LYS A 255 -59.16 3.98 -32.41
C LYS A 255 -58.17 4.85 -31.63
N ALA A 256 -58.68 5.95 -31.08
CA ALA A 256 -57.89 6.90 -30.30
C ALA A 256 -57.27 6.26 -29.03
N SER A 257 -57.96 5.31 -28.39
CA SER A 257 -57.47 4.61 -27.19
C SER A 257 -56.18 3.82 -27.45
N VAL A 258 -56.13 3.05 -28.54
CA VAL A 258 -54.95 2.27 -28.95
C VAL A 258 -53.79 3.21 -29.31
N ARG A 259 -54.07 4.32 -30.01
CA ARG A 259 -53.05 5.32 -30.34
C ARG A 259 -52.48 6.00 -29.11
N SER A 260 -53.33 6.40 -28.17
CA SER A 260 -52.91 7.02 -26.91
C SER A 260 -52.06 6.06 -26.07
N PHE A 261 -52.47 4.79 -25.98
CA PHE A 261 -51.67 3.75 -25.34
C PHE A 261 -50.30 3.57 -26.00
N LEU A 262 -50.24 3.44 -27.32
CA LEU A 262 -48.99 3.31 -28.06
C LEU A 262 -48.09 4.54 -27.92
N ALA A 263 -48.66 5.75 -27.92
CA ALA A 263 -47.92 7.00 -27.72
C ALA A 263 -47.32 7.06 -26.30
N THR A 264 -48.09 6.66 -25.28
CA THR A 264 -47.63 6.60 -23.89
C THR A 264 -46.53 5.55 -23.73
N LEU A 265 -46.67 4.40 -24.39
CA LEU A 265 -45.66 3.36 -24.41
C LEU A 265 -44.37 3.81 -25.09
N HIS A 266 -44.45 4.51 -26.23
CA HIS A 266 -43.28 5.11 -26.88
C HIS A 266 -42.59 6.12 -25.96
N PHE A 267 -43.36 7.00 -25.33
CA PHE A 267 -42.82 8.00 -24.41
C PHE A 267 -42.09 7.31 -23.24
N LEU A 268 -42.65 6.25 -22.67
CA LEU A 268 -42.00 5.45 -21.63
C LEU A 268 -40.70 4.81 -22.13
N CYS A 269 -40.71 4.18 -23.30
CA CYS A 269 -39.53 3.56 -23.91
C CYS A 269 -38.42 4.59 -24.15
N PHE A 270 -38.80 5.77 -24.65
CA PHE A 270 -37.89 6.90 -24.84
C PHE A 270 -37.26 7.36 -23.53
N MET A 271 -38.07 7.56 -22.48
CA MET A 271 -37.58 7.97 -21.16
C MET A 271 -36.62 6.93 -20.56
N VAL A 272 -36.96 5.64 -20.61
CA VAL A 272 -36.08 4.56 -20.12
C VAL A 272 -34.77 4.52 -20.90
N SER A 273 -34.83 4.61 -22.24
CA SER A 273 -33.65 4.59 -23.10
C SER A 273 -32.76 5.81 -22.88
N TYR A 274 -33.36 6.99 -22.72
CA TYR A 274 -32.64 8.24 -22.44
C TYR A 274 -31.96 8.20 -21.07
N SER A 275 -32.66 7.75 -20.03
CA SER A 275 -32.07 7.57 -18.70
C SER A 275 -30.96 6.52 -18.68
N PHE A 276 -31.15 5.40 -19.39
CA PHE A 276 -30.14 4.36 -19.51
C PHE A 276 -28.89 4.86 -20.23
N THR A 277 -29.05 5.53 -21.37
CA THR A 277 -27.93 6.07 -22.16
C THR A 277 -27.19 7.16 -21.40
N GLY A 278 -27.89 8.08 -20.74
CA GLY A 278 -27.27 9.08 -19.86
C GLY A 278 -26.47 8.45 -18.72
N GLY A 279 -27.05 7.46 -18.04
CA GLY A 279 -26.35 6.69 -17.00
C GLY A 279 -25.15 5.90 -17.54
N TYR A 280 -25.26 5.34 -18.74
CA TYR A 280 -24.17 4.63 -19.40
C TYR A 280 -23.01 5.55 -19.74
N ILE A 281 -23.29 6.70 -20.36
CA ILE A 281 -22.28 7.72 -20.71
C ILE A 281 -21.61 8.22 -19.44
N SER A 282 -22.37 8.50 -18.38
CA SER A 282 -21.82 8.87 -17.08
C SER A 282 -20.88 7.79 -16.53
N TYR A 283 -21.27 6.51 -16.60
CA TYR A 283 -20.44 5.39 -16.17
C TYR A 283 -19.17 5.21 -17.02
N LEU A 284 -19.24 5.45 -18.33
CA LEU A 284 -18.08 5.40 -19.23
C LEU A 284 -17.08 6.53 -18.93
N ASN A 285 -17.58 7.72 -18.56
CA ASN A 285 -16.75 8.88 -18.21
C ASN A 285 -16.18 8.77 -16.79
N LEU A 286 -17.02 8.39 -15.82
CA LEU A 286 -16.66 8.16 -14.43
C LEU A 286 -16.50 6.67 -14.20
N ARG A 287 -15.32 6.16 -14.56
CA ARG A 287 -14.97 4.75 -14.39
C ARG A 287 -15.21 4.34 -12.94
N GLY A 288 -16.17 3.44 -12.73
CA GLY A 288 -16.41 2.88 -11.40
C GLY A 288 -15.14 2.22 -10.86
N HIS A 289 -14.82 2.50 -9.60
CA HIS A 289 -13.68 1.94 -8.91
C HIS A 289 -14.13 0.92 -7.87
N GLU A 290 -13.32 -0.12 -7.63
CA GLU A 290 -13.52 -1.01 -6.51
C GLU A 290 -13.54 -0.20 -5.19
N PRO A 291 -14.46 -0.49 -4.25
CA PRO A 291 -14.49 0.18 -2.97
C PRO A 291 -13.19 -0.11 -2.23
N VAL A 292 -12.56 0.94 -1.72
CA VAL A 292 -11.36 0.87 -0.91
C VAL A 292 -11.65 1.43 0.49
N PRO A 293 -10.97 0.94 1.54
CA PRO A 293 -11.11 1.47 2.89
C PRO A 293 -10.33 2.80 2.99
N ASP A 294 -10.90 3.87 2.48
CA ASP A 294 -10.33 5.22 2.58
C ASP A 294 -10.43 5.78 4.02
N THR A 295 -11.51 5.45 4.74
CA THR A 295 -11.74 5.80 6.15
C THR A 295 -11.63 4.60 7.08
N THR A 296 -11.32 4.85 8.36
CA THR A 296 -11.22 3.83 9.41
C THR A 296 -12.54 3.09 9.66
N ASP A 297 -13.69 3.76 9.53
CA ASP A 297 -14.99 3.11 9.66
C ASP A 297 -15.23 2.10 8.53
N LYS A 298 -14.94 2.48 7.28
CA LYS A 298 -15.02 1.56 6.13
C LYS A 298 -14.03 0.41 6.27
N LEU A 299 -12.82 0.68 6.78
CA LEU A 299 -11.85 -0.36 7.11
C LEU A 299 -12.45 -1.40 8.05
N PHE A 300 -13.08 -0.97 9.16
CA PHE A 300 -13.67 -1.90 10.12
C PHE A 300 -14.84 -2.69 9.53
N GLU A 301 -15.71 -2.05 8.75
CA GLU A 301 -16.81 -2.74 8.05
C GLU A 301 -16.28 -3.80 7.08
N MET A 302 -15.26 -3.46 6.29
CA MET A 302 -14.66 -4.37 5.31
C MET A 302 -13.89 -5.52 5.98
N LEU A 303 -13.20 -5.28 7.10
CA LEU A 303 -12.56 -6.32 7.90
C LEU A 303 -13.61 -7.26 8.53
N LYS A 304 -14.65 -6.70 9.16
CA LYS A 304 -15.73 -7.47 9.80
C LYS A 304 -16.49 -8.34 8.80
N SER A 305 -16.72 -7.85 7.59
CA SER A 305 -17.37 -8.60 6.52
C SER A 305 -16.45 -9.59 5.80
N GLY A 306 -15.17 -9.65 6.14
CA GLY A 306 -14.18 -10.51 5.48
C GLY A 306 -13.90 -10.14 4.02
N ARG A 307 -14.28 -8.92 3.59
CA ARG A 307 -14.02 -8.43 2.22
C ARG A 307 -12.55 -8.10 1.98
N ILE A 308 -11.83 -7.79 3.05
CA ILE A 308 -10.39 -7.54 3.06
C ILE A 308 -9.73 -8.37 4.16
N GLU A 309 -8.50 -8.80 3.90
CA GLU A 309 -7.68 -9.53 4.87
C GLU A 309 -6.71 -8.55 5.55
N PRO A 310 -6.60 -8.53 6.88
CA PRO A 310 -5.52 -7.80 7.50
C PRO A 310 -4.16 -8.49 7.23
N CYS A 311 -3.08 -7.72 7.25
CA CYS A 311 -1.73 -8.25 7.18
C CYS A 311 -0.81 -7.49 8.11
N LEU A 312 -0.14 -8.22 9.00
CA LEU A 312 0.82 -7.67 9.95
C LEU A 312 2.16 -8.39 9.84
N GLY A 313 3.24 -7.62 9.93
CA GLY A 313 4.53 -8.20 10.23
C GLY A 313 4.53 -8.73 11.65
N ARG A 314 4.96 -9.98 11.81
CA ARG A 314 5.40 -10.50 13.10
C ARG A 314 6.44 -9.55 13.66
N ASN A 315 6.44 -9.47 14.97
CA ASN A 315 7.51 -8.83 15.71
C ASN A 315 7.62 -7.31 15.48
N THR A 316 6.52 -6.70 15.06
CA THR A 316 6.37 -5.25 14.96
C THR A 316 5.77 -4.69 16.25
N PHE A 317 5.94 -3.39 16.48
CA PHE A 317 5.30 -2.73 17.62
C PHE A 317 3.77 -2.84 17.58
N ILE A 318 3.18 -2.93 16.39
CA ILE A 318 1.73 -3.04 16.21
C ILE A 318 1.19 -4.32 16.85
N ASN A 319 1.94 -5.42 16.81
CA ASN A 319 1.53 -6.64 17.50
C ASN A 319 1.38 -6.39 19.02
N VAL A 320 2.34 -5.67 19.62
CA VAL A 320 2.27 -5.29 21.04
C VAL A 320 1.11 -4.32 21.31
N THR A 321 0.89 -3.36 20.42
CA THR A 321 -0.20 -2.38 20.50
C THR A 321 -1.58 -3.04 20.37
N LEU A 322 -1.72 -4.06 19.51
CA LEU A 322 -2.96 -4.85 19.38
C LEU A 322 -3.18 -5.75 20.58
N ALA A 323 -2.11 -6.38 21.11
CA ALA A 323 -2.21 -7.20 22.32
C ALA A 323 -2.57 -6.39 23.57
N ASN A 324 -2.19 -5.11 23.62
CA ASN A 324 -2.48 -4.20 24.73
C ASN A 324 -3.07 -2.89 24.18
N PRO A 325 -4.35 -2.88 23.78
CA PRO A 325 -4.96 -1.74 23.11
C PRO A 325 -5.10 -0.54 24.06
N SER A 326 -4.34 0.53 23.80
CA SER A 326 -4.33 1.73 24.65
C SER A 326 -5.34 2.80 24.22
N SER A 327 -5.87 2.73 23.00
CA SER A 327 -6.83 3.70 22.47
C SER A 327 -8.14 3.01 22.07
N ARG A 328 -9.25 3.77 22.07
CA ARG A 328 -10.56 3.27 21.62
C ARG A 328 -10.49 2.72 20.19
N MET A 329 -9.72 3.36 19.32
CA MET A 329 -9.59 2.97 17.92
C MET A 329 -8.77 1.68 17.75
N VAL A 330 -7.68 1.53 18.49
CA VAL A 330 -6.89 0.28 18.51
C VAL A 330 -7.71 -0.86 19.12
N LYS A 331 -8.47 -0.61 20.18
CA LYS A 331 -9.38 -1.60 20.78
C LYS A 331 -10.45 -2.04 19.77
N ARG A 332 -11.08 -1.09 19.07
CA ARG A 332 -12.04 -1.40 18.01
C ARG A 332 -11.41 -2.21 16.88
N LEU A 333 -10.18 -1.89 16.47
CA LEU A 333 -9.44 -2.68 15.49
C LEU A 333 -9.23 -4.12 15.98
N HIS A 334 -8.68 -4.27 17.19
CA HIS A 334 -8.45 -5.58 17.83
C HIS A 334 -9.72 -6.41 17.85
N ASP A 335 -10.84 -5.84 18.31
CA ASP A 335 -12.13 -6.53 18.46
C ASP A 335 -12.82 -6.82 17.12
N THR A 336 -12.43 -6.16 16.02
CA THR A 336 -13.01 -6.38 14.69
C THR A 336 -12.55 -7.71 14.08
N VAL A 337 -11.37 -8.21 14.44
CA VAL A 337 -10.79 -9.43 13.89
C VAL A 337 -10.71 -10.47 15.01
N ALA A 338 -11.53 -11.52 14.91
CA ALA A 338 -11.68 -12.53 15.96
C ALA A 338 -10.37 -13.29 16.25
N ASP A 339 -9.58 -13.59 15.22
CA ASP A 339 -8.26 -14.22 15.37
C ASP A 339 -7.24 -13.56 14.43
N TRP A 340 -6.21 -12.95 15.02
CA TRP A 340 -5.12 -12.31 14.29
C TRP A 340 -4.02 -13.29 13.84
N SER A 341 -3.99 -14.49 14.41
CA SER A 341 -2.91 -15.48 14.23
C SER A 341 -2.57 -15.79 12.76
N PRO A 342 -3.56 -16.00 11.87
CA PRO A 342 -3.30 -16.32 10.46
C PRO A 342 -2.72 -15.16 9.64
N PHE A 343 -2.90 -13.93 10.12
CA PHE A 343 -2.56 -12.70 9.41
C PHE A 343 -1.15 -12.17 9.72
N PHE A 344 -0.45 -12.84 10.65
CA PHE A 344 0.92 -12.52 11.01
C PHE A 344 1.94 -13.17 10.05
N THR A 345 2.58 -12.35 9.24
CA THR A 345 3.65 -12.74 8.29
C THR A 345 5.04 -12.59 8.89
N THR A 346 6.03 -13.32 8.38
CA THR A 346 7.41 -13.23 8.87
C THR A 346 8.11 -11.94 8.46
N SER A 347 7.64 -11.28 7.39
CA SER A 347 8.30 -10.10 6.81
C SER A 347 7.29 -9.05 6.35
N MET A 348 7.61 -7.79 6.61
CA MET A 348 6.82 -6.65 6.15
C MET A 348 6.77 -6.55 4.63
N HIS A 349 7.81 -7.00 3.92
CA HIS A 349 7.81 -7.09 2.46
C HIS A 349 6.77 -8.10 1.95
N GLU A 350 6.55 -9.20 2.68
CA GLU A 350 5.52 -10.16 2.31
C GLU A 350 4.13 -9.54 2.45
N CYS A 351 3.88 -8.80 3.53
CA CYS A 351 2.63 -8.05 3.67
C CYS A 351 2.45 -7.02 2.57
N ALA A 352 3.47 -6.23 2.25
CA ALA A 352 3.39 -5.25 1.16
C ALA A 352 3.04 -5.93 -0.18
N ARG A 353 3.67 -7.07 -0.48
CA ARG A 353 3.38 -7.87 -1.67
C ARG A 353 1.95 -8.41 -1.66
N ARG A 354 1.47 -8.91 -0.52
CA ARG A 354 0.08 -9.37 -0.37
C ARG A 354 -0.91 -8.23 -0.58
N THR A 355 -0.64 -7.03 -0.06
CA THR A 355 -1.46 -5.83 -0.26
C THR A 355 -1.51 -5.40 -1.72
N VAL A 356 -0.42 -5.53 -2.48
CA VAL A 356 -0.40 -5.24 -3.92
C VAL A 356 -1.21 -6.27 -4.72
N GLN A 357 -1.05 -7.56 -4.40
CA GLN A 357 -1.58 -8.67 -5.19
C GLN A 357 -3.02 -9.02 -4.84
N ARG A 358 -3.38 -8.96 -3.55
CA ARG A 358 -4.66 -9.39 -2.98
C ARG A 358 -5.42 -8.20 -2.38
N ARG A 359 -6.65 -8.46 -1.93
CA ARG A 359 -7.45 -7.52 -1.12
C ARG A 359 -6.98 -7.52 0.34
N ALA A 360 -5.69 -7.29 0.56
CA ALA A 360 -5.10 -7.29 1.89
C ALA A 360 -4.72 -5.87 2.34
N VAL A 361 -4.92 -5.56 3.62
CA VAL A 361 -4.54 -4.27 4.21
C VAL A 361 -3.35 -4.47 5.13
N MET A 362 -2.27 -3.72 4.89
CA MET A 362 -1.04 -3.79 5.66
C MET A 362 -1.03 -2.72 6.75
N PHE A 363 -0.80 -3.13 7.98
CA PHE A 363 -0.68 -2.25 9.14
C PHE A 363 0.81 -1.98 9.43
N SER A 364 1.23 -0.71 9.48
CA SER A 364 2.60 -0.32 9.85
C SER A 364 2.69 1.08 10.46
N SER A 365 3.89 1.44 10.90
CA SER A 365 4.22 2.86 11.11
C SER A 365 4.17 3.60 9.79
N PHE A 366 3.69 4.84 9.82
CA PHE A 366 3.54 5.68 8.64
C PHE A 366 4.83 5.76 7.80
N GLN A 367 6.00 5.97 8.42
CA GLN A 367 7.27 6.03 7.69
C GLN A 367 7.64 4.73 6.96
N ASN A 368 7.22 3.58 7.48
CA ASN A 368 7.44 2.30 6.81
C ASN A 368 6.50 2.17 5.62
N LEU A 369 5.23 2.57 5.78
CA LEU A 369 4.26 2.55 4.68
C LEU A 369 4.67 3.49 3.54
N GLU A 370 5.18 4.69 3.84
CA GLU A 370 5.67 5.63 2.81
C GLU A 370 6.75 4.99 1.93
N ARG A 371 7.66 4.20 2.53
CA ARG A 371 8.67 3.46 1.76
C ARG A 371 8.04 2.41 0.85
N PHE A 372 7.03 1.69 1.35
CA PHE A 372 6.36 0.68 0.54
C PHE A 372 5.55 1.31 -0.59
N VAL A 373 4.90 2.46 -0.35
CA VAL A 373 4.24 3.24 -1.41
C VAL A 373 5.26 3.72 -2.44
N TYR A 374 6.39 4.27 -2.00
CA TYR A 374 7.46 4.69 -2.91
C TYR A 374 8.01 3.53 -3.75
N SER A 375 8.08 2.33 -3.17
CA SER A 375 8.58 1.12 -3.86
C SER A 375 7.55 0.50 -4.81
N HIS A 376 6.25 0.67 -4.54
CA HIS A 376 5.14 0.07 -5.30
C HIS A 376 4.26 1.14 -5.96
N LYS A 377 4.89 2.22 -6.48
CA LYS A 377 4.24 3.43 -6.99
C LYS A 377 2.95 3.15 -7.75
N GLY A 378 1.84 3.73 -7.29
CA GLY A 378 0.54 3.65 -7.93
C GLY A 378 -0.26 2.37 -7.67
N HIS A 379 0.33 1.33 -7.07
CA HIS A 379 -0.37 0.08 -6.75
C HIS A 379 -0.99 0.04 -5.36
N VAL A 380 -0.56 0.93 -4.47
CA VAL A 380 -1.00 1.00 -3.08
C VAL A 380 -1.13 2.44 -2.64
N GLN A 381 -1.99 2.67 -1.67
CA GLN A 381 -2.24 3.97 -1.04
C GLN A 381 -2.22 3.82 0.48
N ILE A 382 -1.84 4.89 1.17
CA ILE A 382 -1.92 4.98 2.64
C ILE A 382 -3.23 5.69 2.97
N SER A 383 -3.91 5.24 4.02
CA SER A 383 -5.09 5.96 4.50
C SER A 383 -4.74 7.38 4.95
N SER A 384 -5.65 8.31 4.68
CA SER A 384 -5.59 9.66 5.23
C SER A 384 -5.79 9.68 6.74
N GLU A 385 -6.41 8.64 7.30
CA GLU A 385 -6.69 8.50 8.72
C GLU A 385 -5.68 7.57 9.41
N TYR A 386 -5.29 7.96 10.62
CA TYR A 386 -4.39 7.19 11.47
C TYR A 386 -5.18 6.42 12.51
N ILE A 387 -4.71 5.23 12.88
CA ILE A 387 -5.29 4.39 13.93
C ILE A 387 -4.82 4.88 15.32
N GLN A 388 -3.61 5.45 15.36
CA GLN A 388 -3.05 6.09 16.55
C GLN A 388 -1.99 7.13 16.15
N ASP A 389 -2.10 8.35 16.66
CA ASP A 389 -1.27 9.48 16.22
C ASP A 389 0.02 9.71 17.01
N TYR A 390 0.12 9.14 18.22
CA TYR A 390 1.19 9.48 19.17
C TYR A 390 1.79 8.23 19.81
N THR A 391 2.57 7.47 19.05
CA THR A 391 3.37 6.38 19.62
C THR A 391 4.79 6.88 19.90
N PRO A 392 5.18 7.11 21.16
CA PRO A 392 6.50 7.60 21.49
C PRO A 392 7.56 6.57 21.12
N MET A 393 8.61 7.01 20.45
CA MET A 393 9.79 6.21 20.16
C MET A 393 11.02 6.88 20.76
N GLY A 394 11.93 6.07 21.29
CA GLY A 394 13.18 6.52 21.89
C GLY A 394 14.31 5.53 21.63
N TYR A 395 15.53 5.96 21.95
CA TYR A 395 16.66 5.05 22.11
C TYR A 395 16.53 4.27 23.41
N VAL A 396 17.09 3.06 23.42
CA VAL A 396 17.00 2.14 24.54
C VAL A 396 18.37 1.99 25.17
N LEU A 397 18.42 2.03 26.49
CA LEU A 397 19.61 1.94 27.33
C LEU A 397 19.43 0.81 28.35
N PRO A 398 20.50 0.16 28.82
CA PRO A 398 20.45 -0.67 30.01
C PRO A 398 19.87 0.11 31.19
N LYS A 399 19.25 -0.60 32.13
CA LYS A 399 18.76 0.02 33.36
C LYS A 399 19.91 0.71 34.11
N ALA A 400 19.64 1.93 34.59
CA ALA A 400 20.61 2.78 35.28
C ALA A 400 21.88 3.08 34.46
N SER A 401 21.74 3.17 33.13
CA SER A 401 22.86 3.51 32.25
C SER A 401 23.42 4.90 32.55
N PRO A 402 24.75 5.07 32.69
CA PRO A 402 25.38 6.37 32.93
C PRO A 402 25.19 7.34 31.75
N TYR A 403 24.82 6.82 30.58
CA TYR A 403 24.60 7.63 29.37
C TYR A 403 23.21 8.28 29.33
N LYS A 404 22.28 7.94 30.25
CA LYS A 404 20.90 8.41 30.20
C LYS A 404 20.80 9.93 30.29
N GLU A 405 21.39 10.54 31.32
CA GLU A 405 21.34 11.99 31.55
C GLU A 405 22.10 12.76 30.45
N VAL A 406 23.21 12.22 29.99
CA VAL A 406 23.99 12.83 28.91
C VAL A 406 23.20 12.83 27.60
N LEU A 407 22.53 11.73 27.27
CA LEU A 407 21.69 11.65 26.07
C LEU A 407 20.40 12.47 26.22
N HIS A 408 19.80 12.53 27.42
CA HIS A 408 18.65 13.40 27.69
C HIS A 408 19.01 14.88 27.52
N SER A 409 20.14 15.32 28.09
CA SER A 409 20.59 16.71 27.96
C SER A 409 20.89 17.11 26.52
N MET A 410 21.43 16.19 25.70
CA MET A 410 21.68 16.43 24.27
C MET A 410 20.40 16.84 23.51
N TYR A 411 19.24 16.29 23.88
CA TYR A 411 17.97 16.62 23.23
C TYR A 411 17.34 17.92 23.73
N HIS A 412 17.59 18.30 24.98
CA HIS A 412 17.07 19.55 25.54
C HIS A 412 17.95 20.76 25.26
N TYR A 413 19.27 20.57 25.14
CA TYR A 413 20.26 21.65 25.03
C TYR A 413 21.36 21.28 24.01
N PRO A 414 21.09 21.35 22.69
CA PRO A 414 22.03 20.90 21.67
C PRO A 414 23.36 21.70 21.60
N CYS A 415 23.48 22.80 22.34
CA CYS A 415 24.62 23.74 22.24
C CYS A 415 25.53 23.79 23.48
N ARG A 416 25.43 22.84 24.43
CA ARG A 416 26.29 22.85 25.63
C ARG A 416 27.32 21.73 25.56
N GLU A 417 28.60 22.09 25.52
CA GLU A 417 29.71 21.11 25.60
C GLU A 417 29.66 20.41 26.96
N THR A 418 29.62 19.08 26.95
CA THR A 418 29.62 18.25 28.15
C THR A 418 31.03 17.76 28.49
N PRO A 419 31.36 17.62 29.78
CA PRO A 419 32.59 16.97 30.20
C PRO A 419 32.57 15.48 29.75
N GLY A 420 33.69 15.03 29.19
CA GLY A 420 33.80 13.79 28.40
C GLY A 420 33.33 12.50 29.10
N ALA A 421 32.84 11.54 28.30
CA ALA A 421 32.33 10.27 28.82
C ALA A 421 33.46 9.31 29.26
N PRO A 422 33.31 8.59 30.41
CA PRO A 422 34.42 7.86 31.01
C PRO A 422 34.69 6.45 30.46
N ARG A 423 33.96 5.93 29.45
CA ARG A 423 34.06 4.51 29.02
C ARG A 423 33.79 4.27 27.51
N PRO A 424 34.33 3.18 26.92
CA PRO A 424 34.00 2.76 25.54
C PRO A 424 32.52 2.34 25.42
N LEU A 425 31.90 2.61 24.24
CA LEU A 425 30.47 2.38 23.99
C LEU A 425 30.22 1.22 23.01
N PHE A 426 29.39 0.28 23.41
CA PHE A 426 28.88 -0.80 22.58
C PHE A 426 27.46 -0.52 22.09
N ILE A 427 27.27 -0.59 20.77
CA ILE A 427 26.01 -0.23 20.13
C ILE A 427 25.36 -1.44 19.48
N ALA A 428 24.08 -1.65 19.81
CA ALA A 428 23.22 -2.59 19.11
C ALA A 428 22.41 -1.91 17.99
N PHE A 429 22.40 -2.51 16.81
CA PHE A 429 21.47 -2.19 15.72
C PHE A 429 20.47 -3.33 15.50
N TYR A 430 19.21 -2.99 15.22
CA TYR A 430 18.15 -3.93 14.86
C TYR A 430 17.99 -4.05 13.34
N SER A 431 17.43 -5.15 12.82
CA SER A 431 16.96 -5.30 11.42
C SER A 431 15.49 -5.69 11.40
N THR A 432 14.65 -4.93 10.68
CA THR A 432 13.22 -5.23 10.48
C THR A 432 12.97 -6.16 9.29
N ASP A 433 13.95 -6.32 8.41
CA ASP A 433 13.75 -6.97 7.12
C ASP A 433 14.35 -8.38 7.19
N GLY A 434 13.48 -9.35 7.52
CA GLY A 434 13.85 -10.77 7.54
C GLY A 434 14.04 -11.40 6.16
N THR A 435 13.77 -10.67 5.07
CA THR A 435 13.90 -11.20 3.70
C THR A 435 14.28 -10.09 2.71
N GLY A 436 15.57 -9.86 2.52
CA GLY A 436 16.09 -9.02 1.44
C GLY A 436 16.22 -9.83 0.15
N HIS A 437 15.14 -9.93 -0.65
CA HIS A 437 15.26 -10.37 -2.04
C HIS A 437 15.60 -9.17 -2.94
N LEU A 438 16.82 -9.15 -3.48
CA LEU A 438 17.16 -8.30 -4.62
C LEU A 438 16.28 -8.71 -5.82
N SER A 439 15.43 -7.79 -6.27
CA SER A 439 14.70 -7.88 -7.53
C SER A 439 15.65 -8.25 -8.67
N GLN A 440 15.28 -9.25 -9.49
CA GLN A 440 16.05 -9.71 -10.66
C GLN A 440 16.39 -8.58 -11.64
N HIS A 441 15.68 -7.45 -11.59
CA HIS A 441 15.96 -6.30 -12.43
C HIS A 441 17.35 -5.67 -12.16
N ASN A 442 17.84 -5.73 -10.93
CA ASN A 442 19.19 -5.25 -10.58
C ASN A 442 20.32 -6.25 -10.89
N ARG A 443 20.01 -7.51 -11.25
CA ARG A 443 21.05 -8.46 -11.69
C ARG A 443 21.50 -8.24 -13.13
N ARG A 444 20.70 -7.59 -13.99
CA ARG A 444 21.06 -7.33 -15.40
C ARG A 444 22.07 -6.20 -15.59
N VAL A 445 22.18 -5.27 -14.64
CA VAL A 445 23.18 -4.19 -14.72
C VAL A 445 24.57 -4.64 -14.26
N LEU A 446 24.68 -5.79 -13.58
CA LEU A 446 25.93 -6.33 -13.04
C LEU A 446 26.58 -7.43 -13.89
N ARG A 447 26.04 -7.74 -15.10
CA ARG A 447 26.55 -8.85 -15.93
C ARG A 447 27.09 -8.46 -17.31
N THR A 448 27.17 -7.18 -17.66
CA THR A 448 27.49 -6.74 -19.04
C THR A 448 28.88 -6.15 -19.24
N ARG A 449 29.89 -6.47 -18.42
CA ARG A 449 31.31 -6.23 -18.74
C ARG A 449 32.21 -7.24 -18.03
N LEU A 450 32.32 -8.43 -18.60
CA LEU A 450 33.42 -9.38 -18.39
C LEU A 450 33.42 -10.32 -19.60
N HIS A 451 33.84 -9.80 -20.75
CA HIS A 451 34.47 -10.49 -21.89
C HIS A 451 34.84 -9.44 -22.94
N SER A 452 36.00 -8.82 -22.71
CA SER A 452 36.89 -8.16 -23.68
C SER A 452 38.12 -7.73 -22.91
#